data_AF-A0A8C2QV90-F1
#
_entry.id   AF-A0A8C2QV90-F1
#
_cell.length_a   1.000
_cell.length_b   1.000
_cell.length_c   1.000
_cell.angle_alpha   90.00
_cell.angle_beta   90.00
_cell.angle_gamma   90.00
#
_symmetry.space_group_name_H-M   'P 1'
#
loop_
_entity.id
_entity.type
_entity.pdbx_description
1 polymer ?
#
loop_
_entity_poly.entity_id
_entity_poly.type
_entity_poly.pdbx_seq_one_letter_code
_entity_poly.pdbx_strand_id
1 'polypeptide(L)'
;MSSMAYSLYLFTRGEGPLKTYQDLIHQLEVFAEEGLKLASSVQAFSKQLKDDDKLMLLLEINKFVPLCHQLQTIIKTPLQNQVFLKVDKCITKARSMMAVLVQLLSLCYKLLKKLMENSRWVSVTTVDGKT
;
A
#
# COMPACT_ATOMS: atom_id res chain seq x y z
N MET A 1 0.07 -8.71 1.24
CA MET A 1 -0.90 -8.01 0.37
C MET A 1 -1.12 -8.66 -1.01
N SER A 2 -0.09 -8.97 -1.81
CA SER A 2 -0.29 -9.57 -3.16
C SER A 2 -1.06 -10.91 -3.14
N SER A 3 -0.70 -11.82 -2.23
CA SER A 3 -1.44 -13.08 -2.01
C SER A 3 -2.91 -12.82 -1.66
N MET A 4 -3.18 -11.83 -0.80
CA MET A 4 -4.55 -11.46 -0.44
C MET A 4 -5.33 -10.92 -1.65
N ALA A 5 -4.72 -10.02 -2.43
CA ALA A 5 -5.33 -9.50 -3.66
C ALA A 5 -5.63 -10.61 -4.67
N TYR A 6 -4.76 -11.62 -4.76
CA TYR A 6 -5.01 -12.80 -5.59
C TYR A 6 -6.18 -13.64 -5.07
N SER A 7 -6.28 -13.86 -3.76
CA SER A 7 -7.47 -14.52 -3.17
C SER A 7 -8.76 -13.75 -3.44
N LEU A 8 -8.74 -12.41 -3.42
CA LEU A 8 -9.88 -11.58 -3.80
C LEU A 8 -10.26 -11.76 -5.28
N TYR A 9 -9.26 -11.83 -6.17
CA TYR A 9 -9.50 -12.13 -7.59
C TYR A 9 -10.15 -13.51 -7.78
N LEU A 10 -9.61 -14.55 -7.14
CA LEU A 10 -10.19 -15.90 -7.21
C LEU A 10 -11.62 -15.92 -6.68
N PHE A 11 -11.91 -15.20 -5.60
CA PHE A 11 -13.28 -15.08 -5.08
C PHE A 11 -14.26 -14.54 -6.15
N THR A 12 -13.87 -13.53 -6.94
CA THR A 12 -14.72 -13.00 -8.03
C THR A 12 -15.02 -14.02 -9.13
N ARG A 13 -14.26 -15.11 -9.18
CA ARG A 13 -14.44 -16.23 -10.13
C ARG A 13 -15.13 -17.44 -9.50
N GLY A 14 -15.49 -17.38 -8.21
CA GLY A 14 -15.98 -18.55 -7.47
C GLY A 14 -14.88 -19.58 -7.15
N GLU A 15 -13.62 -19.18 -7.24
CA GLU A 15 -12.44 -20.02 -7.01
C GLU A 15 -11.72 -19.65 -5.70
N GLY A 16 -10.71 -20.44 -5.31
CA GLY A 16 -9.80 -20.09 -4.22
C GLY A 16 -10.33 -20.32 -2.80
N PRO A 17 -9.65 -19.77 -1.78
CA PRO A 17 -9.88 -20.13 -0.37
C PRO A 17 -11.05 -19.40 0.28
N LEU A 18 -11.50 -18.27 -0.26
CA LEU A 18 -12.62 -17.49 0.27
C LEU A 18 -13.92 -18.09 -0.27
N LYS A 19 -14.82 -18.55 0.61
CA LYS A 19 -16.06 -19.24 0.20
C LYS A 19 -17.31 -18.47 0.54
N THR A 20 -17.26 -17.63 1.56
CA THR A 20 -18.40 -16.89 2.06
C THR A 20 -18.19 -15.38 1.92
N TYR A 21 -19.29 -14.63 2.01
CA TYR A 21 -19.23 -13.18 2.12
C TYR A 21 -18.45 -12.74 3.36
N GLN A 22 -18.57 -13.49 4.47
CA GLN A 22 -17.86 -13.23 5.72
C GLN A 22 -16.35 -13.40 5.53
N ASP A 23 -15.90 -14.45 4.83
CA ASP A 23 -14.48 -14.66 4.51
C ASP A 23 -13.92 -13.49 3.69
N LEU A 24 -14.69 -13.05 2.68
CA LEU A 24 -14.33 -11.91 1.86
C LEU A 24 -14.16 -10.64 2.71
N ILE A 25 -15.15 -10.35 3.57
CA ILE A 25 -15.12 -9.15 4.42
C ILE A 25 -13.92 -9.19 5.36
N HIS A 26 -13.69 -10.30 6.05
CA HIS A 26 -12.54 -10.46 6.93
C HIS A 26 -11.22 -10.25 6.18
N GLN A 27 -11.08 -10.85 5.00
CA GLN A 27 -9.88 -10.68 4.17
C GLN A 27 -9.67 -9.22 3.76
N LEU A 28 -10.74 -8.48 3.44
CA LEU A 28 -10.67 -7.07 3.07
C LEU A 28 -10.34 -6.16 4.27
N GLU A 29 -10.78 -6.50 5.48
CA GLU A 29 -10.42 -5.78 6.71
C GLU A 29 -8.93 -5.88 6.96
N VAL A 30 -8.40 -7.11 6.95
CA VAL A 30 -6.96 -7.36 7.08
C VAL A 30 -6.20 -6.68 5.94
N PHE A 31 -6.73 -6.70 4.72
CA PHE A 31 -6.08 -6.06 3.56
C PHE A 31 -5.94 -4.54 3.74
N ALA A 32 -6.99 -3.88 4.26
CA ALA A 32 -6.94 -2.45 4.57
C ALA A 32 -5.97 -2.14 5.72
N GLU A 33 -5.94 -2.98 6.76
CA GLU A 33 -5.02 -2.83 7.89
C GLU A 33 -3.55 -2.95 7.46
N GLU A 34 -3.21 -3.96 6.66
CA GLU A 34 -1.86 -4.12 6.10
C GLU A 34 -1.47 -2.96 5.19
N GLY A 35 -2.44 -2.38 4.46
CA GLY A 35 -2.23 -1.14 3.71
C GLY A 35 -1.84 0.03 4.63
N LEU A 36 -2.53 0.24 5.75
CA LEU A 36 -2.20 1.30 6.70
C LEU A 36 -0.86 1.08 7.41
N LYS A 37 -0.52 -0.18 7.76
CA LYS A 37 0.81 -0.52 8.30
C LYS A 37 1.91 -0.18 7.31
N LEU A 38 1.74 -0.54 6.04
CA LEU A 38 2.68 -0.17 4.98
C LEU A 38 2.82 1.35 4.87
N ALA A 39 1.72 2.09 4.81
CA ALA A 39 1.76 3.55 4.73
C ALA A 39 2.57 4.16 5.89
N SER A 40 2.40 3.61 7.09
CA SER A 40 3.17 4.01 8.28
C SER A 40 4.66 3.70 8.13
N SER A 41 5.03 2.53 7.62
CA SER A 41 6.43 2.19 7.32
C SER A 41 7.04 3.11 6.26
N VAL A 42 6.30 3.45 5.21
CA VAL A 42 6.76 4.36 4.15
C VAL A 42 6.91 5.78 4.69
N GLN A 43 6.02 6.24 5.57
CA GLN A 43 6.14 7.54 6.23
C GLN A 43 7.32 7.58 7.22
N ALA A 44 7.67 6.46 7.86
CA ALA A 44 8.90 6.36 8.64
C ALA A 44 10.14 6.43 7.73
N PHE A 45 10.12 5.74 6.59
CA PHE A 45 11.18 5.80 5.58
C PHE A 45 11.37 7.22 5.04
N SER A 46 10.29 7.98 4.82
CA SER A 46 10.37 9.34 4.27
C SER A 46 11.16 10.32 5.17
N LYS A 47 11.33 10.01 6.46
CA LYS A 47 12.13 10.83 7.40
C LYS A 47 13.63 10.77 7.12
N GLN A 48 14.09 9.76 6.36
CA GLN A 48 15.49 9.57 5.98
C GLN A 48 15.85 10.27 4.65
N LEU A 49 14.86 10.89 3.99
CA LEU A 49 15.00 11.50 2.68
C LEU A 49 15.21 13.02 2.79
N LYS A 50 15.82 13.59 1.75
CA LYS A 50 15.88 15.05 1.55
C LYS A 50 14.49 15.60 1.20
N ASP A 51 14.28 16.90 1.39
CA ASP A 51 12.95 17.52 1.36
C ASP A 51 12.15 17.26 0.06
N ASP A 52 12.78 17.39 -1.11
CA ASP A 52 12.08 17.15 -2.40
C ASP A 52 11.65 15.69 -2.57
N ASP A 53 12.56 14.76 -2.27
CA ASP A 53 12.31 13.31 -2.37
C ASP A 53 11.25 12.88 -1.34
N LYS A 54 11.32 13.45 -0.13
CA LYS A 54 10.34 13.26 0.94
C LYS A 54 8.96 13.75 0.51
N LEU A 55 8.87 14.96 -0.06
CA LEU A 55 7.62 15.55 -0.53
C LEU A 55 6.98 14.68 -1.61
N MET A 56 7.77 14.24 -2.59
CA MET A 56 7.30 13.33 -3.66
C MET A 56 6.72 12.04 -3.09
N LEU A 57 7.40 11.43 -2.10
CA LEU A 57 6.93 10.21 -1.46
C LEU A 57 5.64 10.44 -0.65
N LEU A 58 5.56 11.52 0.12
CA LEU A 58 4.37 11.86 0.90
C LEU A 58 3.15 12.14 0.01
N LEU A 59 3.32 12.72 -1.17
CA LEU A 59 2.23 12.91 -2.13
C LEU A 59 1.60 11.58 -2.57
N GLU A 60 2.41 10.53 -2.80
CA GLU A 60 1.90 9.21 -3.13
C GLU A 60 1.22 8.53 -1.93
N ILE A 61 1.78 8.65 -0.72
CA ILE A 61 1.13 8.16 0.50
C ILE A 61 -0.24 8.81 0.70
N ASN A 62 -0.35 10.12 0.44
CA ASN A 62 -1.61 10.87 0.58
C ASN A 62 -2.70 10.43 -0.41
N LYS A 63 -2.34 9.76 -1.51
CA LYS A 63 -3.31 9.09 -2.39
C LYS A 63 -3.71 7.71 -1.87
N PHE A 64 -2.80 7.01 -1.21
CA PHE A 64 -2.98 5.63 -0.78
C PHE A 64 -3.79 5.49 0.52
N VAL A 65 -3.48 6.28 1.55
CA VAL A 65 -4.14 6.19 2.87
C VAL A 65 -5.66 6.37 2.78
N PRO A 66 -6.19 7.35 2.02
CA PRO A 66 -7.65 7.49 1.87
C PRO A 66 -8.32 6.27 1.28
N LEU A 67 -7.66 5.52 0.39
CA LEU A 67 -8.23 4.31 -0.20
C LEU A 67 -8.42 3.22 0.85
N CYS A 68 -7.45 3.07 1.77
CA CYS A 68 -7.54 2.12 2.88
C CYS A 68 -8.72 2.45 3.79
N HIS A 69 -8.86 3.72 4.20
CA HIS A 69 -9.98 4.16 5.03
C HIS A 69 -11.33 4.04 4.32
N GLN A 70 -11.40 4.40 3.04
CA GLN A 70 -12.62 4.22 2.26
C GLN A 70 -13.04 2.74 2.18
N LEU A 71 -12.09 1.81 2.02
CA LEU A 71 -12.39 0.38 2.05
C LEU A 71 -12.98 -0.03 3.41
N GLN A 72 -12.37 0.39 4.51
CA GLN A 72 -12.88 0.13 5.87
C GLN A 72 -14.30 0.69 6.06
N THR A 73 -14.59 1.89 5.54
CA THR A 73 -15.92 2.49 5.62
C THR A 73 -16.95 1.67 4.85
N ILE A 74 -16.64 1.24 3.63
CA ILE A 74 -17.54 0.40 2.83
C ILE A 74 -17.85 -0.89 3.58
N ILE A 75 -16.83 -1.54 4.14
CA ILE A 75 -16.97 -2.79 4.91
C ILE A 75 -17.91 -2.63 6.10
N LYS A 76 -17.77 -1.55 6.88
CA LYS A 76 -18.57 -1.28 8.09
C LYS A 76 -20.01 -0.88 7.81
N THR A 77 -20.33 -0.49 6.58
CA THR A 77 -21.69 -0.03 6.22
C THR A 77 -22.69 -1.21 6.34
N PRO A 78 -23.81 -1.09 7.07
CA PRO A 78 -24.79 -2.17 7.23
C PRO A 78 -25.35 -2.71 5.90
N LEU A 79 -25.69 -3.98 5.87
CA LEU A 79 -26.18 -4.67 4.67
C LEU A 79 -27.67 -4.36 4.43
N GLN A 80 -27.97 -3.42 3.54
CA GLN A 80 -29.36 -3.08 3.13
C GLN A 80 -29.79 -3.84 1.87
N ASN A 81 -29.68 -5.17 1.85
CA ASN A 81 -30.05 -6.05 0.71
C ASN A 81 -29.30 -5.83 -0.61
N GLN A 82 -28.14 -5.15 -0.60
CA GLN A 82 -27.31 -4.89 -1.79
C GLN A 82 -25.93 -5.56 -1.70
N VAL A 83 -25.90 -6.87 -1.44
CA VAL A 83 -24.65 -7.63 -1.24
C VAL A 83 -23.71 -7.50 -2.44
N PHE A 84 -24.23 -7.73 -3.65
CA PHE A 84 -23.43 -7.66 -4.88
C PHE A 84 -22.79 -6.30 -5.09
N LEU A 85 -23.55 -5.20 -4.90
CA LEU A 85 -23.02 -3.85 -5.06
C LEU A 85 -21.92 -3.54 -4.03
N LYS A 86 -22.10 -3.99 -2.78
CA LYS A 86 -21.10 -3.81 -1.74
C LYS A 86 -19.82 -4.58 -2.05
N VAL A 87 -19.93 -5.84 -2.50
CA VAL A 87 -18.79 -6.66 -2.94
C VAL A 87 -18.06 -5.98 -4.09
N ASP A 88 -18.78 -5.52 -5.12
CA ASP A 88 -18.17 -4.83 -6.27
C ASP A 88 -17.40 -3.57 -5.86
N LYS A 89 -18.00 -2.75 -4.99
CA LYS A 89 -17.33 -1.56 -4.42
C LYS A 89 -16.06 -1.91 -3.66
N CYS A 90 -16.09 -2.95 -2.84
CA CYS A 90 -14.92 -3.43 -2.10
C CYS A 90 -13.81 -3.91 -3.02
N ILE A 91 -14.14 -4.76 -4.01
CA ILE A 91 -13.16 -5.30 -4.98
C ILE A 91 -12.56 -4.18 -5.81
N THR A 92 -13.38 -3.24 -6.29
CA THR A 92 -12.92 -2.07 -7.04
C THR A 92 -11.97 -1.22 -6.18
N LYS A 93 -12.30 -0.99 -4.90
CA LYS A 93 -11.43 -0.22 -4.00
C LYS A 93 -10.10 -0.94 -3.74
N ALA A 94 -10.12 -2.25 -3.50
CA ALA A 94 -8.92 -3.06 -3.33
C ALA A 94 -8.01 -3.02 -4.59
N ARG A 95 -8.61 -3.03 -5.79
CA ARG A 95 -7.88 -2.85 -7.06
C ARG A 95 -7.21 -1.48 -7.14
N SER A 96 -7.92 -0.40 -6.81
CA SER A 96 -7.33 0.95 -6.77
C SER A 96 -6.17 1.04 -5.77
N MET A 97 -6.29 0.41 -4.60
CA MET A 97 -5.20 0.32 -3.62
C MET A 97 -3.97 -0.36 -4.23
N MET A 98 -4.13 -1.50 -4.90
CA MET A 98 -3.01 -2.21 -5.54
C MET A 98 -2.35 -1.37 -6.65
N ALA A 99 -3.12 -0.60 -7.42
CA ALA A 99 -2.57 0.27 -8.47
C ALA A 99 -1.66 1.36 -7.89
N VAL A 100 -2.10 2.03 -6.81
CA VAL A 100 -1.28 3.04 -6.12
C VAL A 100 -0.10 2.39 -5.40
N LEU A 101 -0.29 1.20 -4.82
CA LEU A 101 0.77 0.45 -4.14
C LEU A 101 1.95 0.15 -5.06
N VAL A 102 1.70 -0.27 -6.30
CA VAL A 102 2.76 -0.54 -7.28
C VAL A 102 3.58 0.72 -7.57
N GLN A 103 2.92 1.86 -7.71
CA GLN A 103 3.59 3.15 -7.93
C GLN A 103 4.43 3.56 -6.71
N LEU A 104 3.85 3.41 -5.50
CA LEU A 104 4.52 3.71 -4.24
C LEU A 104 5.77 2.86 -4.04
N LEU A 105 5.70 1.54 -4.27
CA LEU A 105 6.83 0.63 -4.14
C LEU A 105 7.94 0.94 -5.16
N SER A 106 7.57 1.26 -6.40
CA SER A 106 8.53 1.69 -7.43
C SER A 106 9.27 2.96 -7.02
N LEU A 107 8.55 3.94 -6.47
CA LEU A 107 9.13 5.17 -5.96
C LEU A 107 10.05 4.90 -4.75
N CYS A 108 9.60 4.11 -3.76
CA CYS A 108 10.42 3.72 -2.62
C CYS A 108 11.73 3.06 -3.05
N TYR A 109 11.69 2.15 -4.04
CA TYR A 109 12.88 1.49 -4.55
C TYR A 109 13.86 2.47 -5.19
N LYS A 110 13.38 3.39 -6.04
CA LYS A 110 14.21 4.43 -6.66
C LYS A 110 14.89 5.31 -5.62
N LEU A 111 14.15 5.74 -4.60
CA LEU A 111 14.66 6.59 -3.52
C LEU A 111 15.66 5.85 -2.63
N LEU A 112 15.40 4.58 -2.31
CA LEU A 112 16.33 3.74 -1.57
C LEU A 112 17.66 3.58 -2.31
N LYS A 113 17.61 3.35 -3.63
CA LYS A 113 18.82 3.26 -4.46
C LYS A 113 19.64 4.56 -4.42
N LYS A 114 18.96 5.72 -4.59
CA LYS A 114 19.59 7.05 -4.51
C LYS A 114 20.22 7.30 -3.13
N LEU A 115 19.58 6.88 -2.05
CA LEU A 115 20.11 7.00 -0.69
C LEU A 115 21.38 6.16 -0.49
N MET A 116 21.39 4.91 -0.97
CA MET A 116 22.55 4.01 -0.89
C MET A 116 23.73 4.50 -1.74
N GLU A 117 23.47 5.09 -2.90
CA GLU A 117 24.53 5.68 -3.73
C GLU A 117 25.15 6.87 -2.99
N ASN A 118 24.33 7.80 -2.49
CA ASN A 118 24.82 8.97 -1.74
C ASN A 118 25.63 8.58 -0.49
N SER A 119 25.22 7.56 0.27
CA SER A 119 25.97 7.12 1.46
C SER A 119 27.32 6.50 1.09
N ARG A 120 27.42 5.77 -0.03
CA ARG A 120 28.71 5.28 -0.54
C ARG A 120 29.65 6.43 -0.91
N TRP A 121 29.17 7.47 -1.58
CA TRP A 121 29.99 8.64 -1.92
C TRP A 121 30.49 9.40 -0.67
N VAL A 122 29.62 9.60 0.33
CA VAL A 122 30.02 10.23 1.61
C VAL A 122 31.09 9.41 2.34
N SER A 123 31.04 8.08 2.22
CA SER A 123 32.04 7.18 2.80
C SER A 123 33.39 7.27 2.09
N VAL A 124 33.41 7.55 0.78
CA VAL A 124 34.66 7.67 -0.01
C VAL A 124 35.32 9.03 0.24
N THR A 125 34.54 10.12 0.28
CA THR A 125 35.08 11.47 0.47
C THR A 125 35.61 11.76 1.87
N THR A 126 35.27 10.95 2.87
CA THR A 126 35.78 11.12 4.25
C THR A 126 37.15 10.48 4.48
N VAL A 127 37.64 9.66 3.55
CA VAL A 127 38.95 8.98 3.67
C VAL A 127 40.09 9.83 3.12
N ASP A 128 39.83 10.69 2.13
CA ASP A 128 40.85 11.52 1.45
C ASP A 128 41.19 12.85 2.18
N GLY A 129 40.65 13.09 3.38
CA GLY A 129 40.87 14.32 4.15
C GLY A 129 41.93 14.22 5.27
N LYS A 130 42.67 13.11 5.36
CA LYS A 130 43.75 12.92 6.34
C LYS A 130 45.05 12.57 5.62
N THR A 131 45.78 13.58 5.16
CA THR A 131 47.25 13.52 5.02
C THR A 131 47.79 14.93 5.22
#